data_AF-A0A1C6FVV3-F1
#
_entry.id   AF-A0A1C6FVV3-F1
#
_cell.length_a   1.000
_cell.length_b   1.000
_cell.length_c   1.000
_cell.angle_alpha   90.00
_cell.angle_beta   90.00
_cell.angle_gamma   90.00
#
_symmetry.space_group_name_H-M   'P 1'
#
loop_
_entity.id
_entity.type
_entity.pdbx_description
1 polymer ?
#
loop_
_entity_poly.entity_id
_entity_poly.type
_entity_poly.pdbx_seq_one_letter_code
_entity_poly.pdbx_strand_id
1 'polypeptide(L)'
;MKAEIGYPDAVMGDFIQDLIGDIEHNMQLAPPNDQYFEELSIQKFTLQQLLQEIGRHEGDSPTAVVARFVGRMSATAKEDDPRFVFSISRDAAQSILDGLYFD
;
A
#
# COMPACT_ATOMS: atom_id res chain seq x y z
N MET A 1 2.80 8.61 -15.26
CA MET A 1 2.93 10.06 -14.97
C MET A 1 3.86 10.20 -13.78
N LYS A 2 4.78 11.17 -13.79
CA LYS A 2 5.75 11.40 -12.70
C LYS A 2 5.07 12.09 -11.52
N ALA A 3 5.42 11.72 -10.29
CA ALA A 3 5.07 12.46 -9.09
C ALA A 3 6.13 13.54 -8.86
N GLU A 4 5.85 14.79 -9.22
CA GLU A 4 6.73 15.92 -8.91
C GLU A 4 6.70 16.21 -7.40
N ILE A 5 7.88 16.48 -6.82
CA ILE A 5 8.10 16.85 -5.42
C ILE A 5 7.27 18.11 -5.12
N GLY A 6 6.10 17.91 -4.51
CA GLY A 6 5.12 18.97 -4.29
C GLY A 6 3.65 18.55 -4.42
N TYR A 7 3.35 17.28 -4.71
CA TYR A 7 1.97 16.81 -4.60
C TYR A 7 1.48 16.99 -3.15
N PRO A 8 0.41 17.79 -2.92
CA PRO A 8 -0.13 17.96 -1.60
C PRO A 8 -0.56 16.59 -1.08
N ASP A 9 -0.47 16.42 0.23
CA ASP A 9 -1.05 15.34 1.02
C ASP A 9 -2.41 14.80 0.46
N ALA A 10 -3.19 15.65 -0.20
CA ALA A 10 -4.42 15.33 -0.93
C ALA A 10 -4.31 14.26 -2.04
N VAL A 11 -3.18 14.07 -2.72
CA VAL A 11 -3.08 13.15 -3.88
C VAL A 11 -2.67 11.73 -3.49
N MET A 12 -2.23 11.52 -2.24
CA MET A 12 -1.90 10.18 -1.76
C MET A 12 -3.13 9.26 -1.73
N GLY A 13 -4.27 9.80 -1.32
CA GLY A 13 -5.52 9.04 -1.28
C GLY A 13 -5.97 8.61 -2.68
N ASP A 14 -5.85 9.48 -3.67
CA ASP A 14 -6.21 9.20 -5.07
C ASP A 14 -5.23 8.20 -5.69
N PHE A 15 -3.93 8.35 -5.47
CA PHE A 15 -2.93 7.39 -5.95
C PHE A 15 -3.16 5.97 -5.40
N ILE A 16 -3.46 5.84 -4.10
CA ILE A 16 -3.77 4.54 -3.49
C ILE A 16 -5.06 3.95 -4.09
N GLN A 17 -6.07 4.78 -4.36
CA GLN A 17 -7.31 4.35 -5.02
C GLN A 17 -7.07 3.86 -6.45
N ASP A 18 -6.22 4.54 -7.23
CA ASP A 18 -5.85 4.11 -8.58
C ASP A 18 -5.18 2.73 -8.55
N LEU A 19 -4.22 2.52 -7.65
CA LEU A 19 -3.56 1.22 -7.47
C LEU A 19 -4.54 0.10 -7.06
N ILE A 20 -5.52 0.40 -6.21
CA ILE A 20 -6.59 -0.55 -5.87
C ILE A 20 -7.41 -0.89 -7.11
N GLY A 21 -7.74 0.10 -7.94
CA GLY A 21 -8.46 -0.10 -9.20
C GLY A 21 -7.71 -1.01 -10.17
N ASP A 22 -6.40 -0.83 -10.32
CA ASP A 22 -5.54 -1.68 -11.15
C ASP A 22 -5.52 -3.14 -10.63
N ILE A 23 -5.42 -3.32 -9.31
CA ILE A 23 -5.48 -4.64 -8.69
C ILE A 23 -6.84 -5.29 -8.92
N GLU A 24 -7.94 -4.56 -8.72
CA GLU A 24 -9.29 -5.05 -8.97
C GLU A 24 -9.48 -5.49 -10.42
N HIS A 25 -8.95 -4.73 -11.38
CA HIS A 25 -8.95 -5.11 -12.78
C HIS A 25 -8.19 -6.42 -13.01
N ASN A 26 -6.97 -6.55 -12.47
CA ASN A 26 -6.16 -7.76 -12.63
C ASN A 26 -6.79 -8.99 -11.96
N MET A 27 -7.46 -8.82 -10.82
CA MET A 27 -8.18 -9.90 -10.14
C MET A 27 -9.35 -10.44 -10.97
N GLN A 28 -9.99 -9.62 -11.82
CA GLN A 28 -11.03 -10.10 -12.74
C GLN A 28 -10.49 -11.03 -13.83
N LEU A 29 -9.19 -10.94 -14.11
CA LEU A 29 -8.51 -11.73 -15.14
C LEU A 29 -7.89 -13.02 -14.57
N ALA A 30 -7.74 -13.11 -13.25
CA ALA A 30 -7.10 -14.24 -12.55
C ALA A 30 -8.13 -15.20 -11.93
N PRO A 31 -7.92 -16.53 -11.98
CA PRO A 31 -8.76 -17.48 -11.26
C PRO A 31 -8.65 -17.30 -9.73
N PRO A 32 -9.75 -17.40 -8.95
CA PRO A 32 -9.71 -17.19 -7.50
C PRO A 32 -8.82 -18.17 -6.70
N ASN A 33 -8.49 -19.32 -7.28
CA ASN A 33 -7.63 -20.33 -6.66
C ASN A 33 -6.17 -20.24 -7.15
N ASP A 34 -5.83 -19.19 -7.90
CA ASP A 34 -4.48 -18.92 -8.36
C ASP A 34 -3.69 -18.18 -7.26
N GLN A 35 -2.42 -18.54 -7.07
CA GLN A 35 -1.52 -17.85 -6.14
C GLN A 35 -1.43 -16.35 -6.45
N TYR A 36 -1.45 -15.96 -7.73
CA TYR A 36 -1.45 -14.55 -8.13
C TYR A 36 -2.68 -13.80 -7.61
N PHE A 37 -3.84 -14.46 -7.59
CA PHE A 37 -5.07 -13.86 -7.04
C PHE A 37 -4.98 -13.68 -5.52
N GLU A 38 -4.39 -14.62 -4.80
CA GLU A 38 -4.13 -14.50 -3.36
C GLU A 38 -3.20 -13.32 -3.05
N GLU A 39 -2.11 -13.18 -3.81
CA GLU A 39 -1.16 -12.07 -3.67
C GLU A 39 -1.83 -10.72 -3.95
N LEU A 40 -2.59 -10.60 -5.03
CA LEU A 40 -3.37 -9.40 -5.36
C LEU A 40 -4.39 -9.05 -4.27
N SER A 41 -5.07 -10.06 -3.71
CA SER A 41 -6.04 -9.86 -2.62
C SER A 41 -5.38 -9.28 -1.37
N ILE A 42 -4.19 -9.76 -1.01
CA ILE A 42 -3.39 -9.26 0.11
C ILE A 42 -2.95 -7.81 -0.15
N GLN A 43 -2.45 -7.50 -1.35
CA GLN A 43 -2.04 -6.14 -1.72
C GLN A 43 -3.22 -5.17 -1.60
N LYS A 44 -4.36 -5.52 -2.20
CA LYS A 44 -5.59 -4.73 -2.13
C LYS A 44 -6.01 -4.45 -0.70
N PHE A 45 -6.10 -5.49 0.14
CA PHE A 45 -6.46 -5.34 1.54
C PHE A 45 -5.55 -4.35 2.27
N THR A 46 -4.25 -4.43 2.01
CA THR A 46 -3.25 -3.54 2.62
C THR A 46 -3.48 -2.08 2.24
N LEU A 47 -3.64 -1.83 0.94
CA LEU A 47 -3.87 -0.47 0.43
C LEU A 47 -5.15 0.14 1.00
N GLN A 48 -6.19 -0.66 1.17
CA GLN A 48 -7.43 -0.23 1.83
C GLN A 48 -7.22 0.13 3.31
N GLN A 49 -6.44 -0.68 4.06
CA GLN A 49 -6.10 -0.35 5.45
C GLN A 49 -5.27 0.93 5.55
N LEU A 50 -4.33 1.13 4.63
CA LEU A 50 -3.49 2.31 4.60
C LEU A 50 -4.31 3.58 4.30
N LEU A 51 -5.22 3.52 3.32
CA LEU A 51 -6.13 4.62 3.01
C LEU A 51 -7.02 4.97 4.21
N GLN A 52 -7.49 3.95 4.93
CA GLN A 52 -8.29 4.16 6.14
C GLN A 52 -7.47 4.80 7.26
N GLU A 53 -6.20 4.40 7.44
CA GLU A 53 -5.32 4.99 8.44
C GLU A 53 -5.03 6.46 8.12
N ILE A 54 -4.79 6.79 6.84
CA ILE A 54 -4.63 8.18 6.39
C ILE A 54 -5.88 9.00 6.75
N GLY A 55 -7.07 8.49 6.46
CA GLY A 55 -8.34 9.16 6.80
C GLY A 55 -8.63 9.26 8.31
N ARG A 56 -8.07 8.36 9.15
CA ARG A 56 -8.18 8.46 10.61
C ARG A 56 -7.25 9.50 11.21
N HIS A 57 -6.15 9.78 10.53
CA HIS A 57 -5.12 10.72 10.94
C HIS A 57 -5.23 12.04 10.17
N GLU A 58 -6.46 12.57 9.98
CA GLU A 58 -6.71 13.89 9.40
C GLU A 58 -5.97 14.98 10.19
N GLY A 59 -4.77 15.36 9.73
CA GLY A 59 -3.89 16.34 10.38
C GLY A 59 -2.42 15.95 10.36
N ASP A 60 -2.11 14.64 10.31
CA ASP A 60 -0.77 14.17 9.99
C ASP A 60 -0.60 14.15 8.47
N SER A 61 0.60 14.45 7.97
CA SER A 61 0.89 14.25 6.54
C SER A 61 0.69 12.76 6.19
N PRO A 62 -0.10 12.43 5.15
CA PRO A 62 -0.30 11.06 4.69
C PRO A 62 1.01 10.34 4.43
N THR A 63 2.04 11.02 3.93
CA THR A 63 3.37 10.42 3.75
C THR A 63 3.99 9.98 5.08
N ALA A 64 3.82 10.76 6.16
CA ALA A 64 4.27 10.38 7.49
C ALA A 64 3.48 9.17 8.04
N VAL A 65 2.17 9.10 7.78
CA VAL A 65 1.32 7.96 8.14
C VAL A 65 1.79 6.70 7.42
N VAL A 66 2.07 6.78 6.11
CA VAL A 66 2.60 5.67 5.31
C VAL A 66 3.97 5.22 5.83
N ALA A 67 4.88 6.16 6.12
CA ALA A 67 6.19 5.82 6.68
C ALA A 67 6.09 5.10 8.03
N ARG A 68 5.20 5.56 8.93
CA ARG A 68 4.92 4.86 10.19
C ARG A 68 4.31 3.47 9.97
N PHE A 69 3.39 3.34 9.01
CA PHE A 69 2.79 2.07 8.65
C PHE A 69 3.84 1.07 8.17
N VAL A 70 4.70 1.45 7.24
CA VAL A 70 5.82 0.63 6.76
C VAL A 70 6.78 0.27 7.88
N GLY A 71 7.10 1.22 8.77
CA GLY A 71 7.94 0.98 9.94
C GLY A 71 7.36 -0.07 10.89
N ARG A 72 6.05 0.00 11.20
CA ARG A 72 5.34 -0.99 12.02
C ARG A 72 5.39 -2.37 11.37
N MET A 73 5.02 -2.45 10.09
CA MET A 73 4.98 -3.71 9.33
C MET A 73 6.35 -4.38 9.26
N SER A 74 7.41 -3.58 9.08
CA SER A 74 8.80 -4.05 9.05
C SER A 74 9.31 -4.55 10.40
N ALA A 75 8.82 -3.99 11.51
CA ALA A 75 9.14 -4.47 12.85
C ALA A 75 8.45 -5.81 13.14
N THR A 76 7.16 -5.94 12.83
CA THR A 76 6.42 -7.20 13.00
C THR A 76 6.92 -8.33 12.11
N ALA A 77 7.39 -8.03 10.88
CA ALA A 77 7.97 -9.03 9.99
C ALA A 77 9.30 -9.62 10.50
N LYS A 78 9.98 -8.95 11.44
CA LYS A 78 11.22 -9.43 12.07
C LYS A 78 10.97 -10.33 13.28
N GLU A 79 9.74 -10.36 13.82
CA GLU A 79 9.39 -11.06 15.08
C GLU A 79 8.72 -12.44 14.86
N ASP A 80 9.03 -13.14 13.76
CA ASP A 80 8.81 -14.59 13.63
C ASP A 80 7.35 -15.07 13.36
N ASP A 81 6.57 -14.36 12.52
CA ASP A 81 5.32 -14.89 11.95
C ASP A 81 5.49 -15.22 10.43
N PRO A 82 5.45 -16.50 10.02
CA PRO A 82 5.64 -16.94 8.64
C PRO A 82 4.45 -16.63 7.71
N ARG A 83 3.44 -15.89 8.18
CA ARG A 83 2.33 -15.46 7.33
C ARG A 83 2.76 -14.31 6.42
N PHE A 84 3.20 -14.74 5.24
CA PHE A 84 3.42 -14.10 3.94
C PHE A 84 2.58 -12.85 3.59
N VAL A 85 1.50 -12.60 4.33
CA VAL A 85 0.63 -11.42 4.21
C VAL A 85 1.41 -10.14 4.51
N PHE A 86 2.33 -10.12 5.48
CA PHE A 86 3.00 -8.87 5.90
C PHE A 86 4.10 -8.36 4.94
N SER A 87 4.82 -9.25 4.23
CA SER A 87 5.90 -8.84 3.33
C SER A 87 5.36 -8.15 2.08
N ILE A 88 4.30 -8.71 1.49
CA ILE A 88 3.65 -8.14 0.31
C ILE A 88 2.99 -6.80 0.65
N SER A 89 2.34 -6.72 1.81
CA SER A 89 1.78 -5.48 2.34
C SER A 89 2.83 -4.38 2.53
N ARG A 90 3.98 -4.75 3.10
CA ARG A 90 5.12 -3.84 3.28
C ARG A 90 5.66 -3.39 1.93
N ASP A 91 5.85 -4.30 0.98
CA ASP A 91 6.44 -4.00 -0.32
C ASP A 91 5.53 -3.09 -1.15
N ALA A 92 4.21 -3.28 -1.08
CA ALA A 92 3.23 -2.37 -1.69
C ALA A 92 3.31 -0.96 -1.08
N ALA A 93 3.33 -0.85 0.25
CA ALA A 93 3.44 0.44 0.94
C ALA A 93 4.81 1.10 0.76
N GLN A 94 5.89 0.32 0.68
CA GLN A 94 7.24 0.80 0.38
C GLN A 94 7.33 1.28 -1.07
N SER A 95 6.74 0.59 -2.04
CA SER A 95 6.68 1.04 -3.43
C SER A 95 5.95 2.38 -3.58
N ILE A 96 4.96 2.65 -2.73
CA ILE A 96 4.31 3.96 -2.66
C ILE A 96 5.30 5.03 -2.14
N LEU A 97 6.02 4.75 -1.05
CA LEU A 97 7.03 5.68 -0.53
C LEU A 97 8.17 5.92 -1.52
N ASP A 98 8.67 4.87 -2.16
CA ASP A 98 9.77 4.96 -3.11
C ASP A 98 9.34 5.80 -4.33
N GLY A 99 8.16 5.56 -4.89
CA GLY A 99 7.62 6.39 -5.98
C GLY A 99 7.35 7.86 -5.61
N LEU A 100 7.31 8.19 -4.31
CA LEU A 100 7.19 9.57 -3.82
C LEU A 100 8.54 10.24 -3.54
N TYR A 101 9.52 9.49 -3.04
CA TYR A 101 10.80 10.02 -2.56
C TYR A 101 11.95 9.86 -3.55
N PHE A 102 11.87 8.88 -4.45
CA PHE A 102 12.93 8.53 -5.37
C PHE A 102 12.34 8.24 -6.76
N ASP A 103 12.50 9.22 -7.65
CA ASP A 103 12.32 9.08 -9.09
C ASP A 103 13.68 8.89 -9.77
#